data_AF-A0AAW0EE71-F1
#
_entry.id   AF-A0AAW0EE71-F1
#
_cell.length_a   1.000
_cell.length_b   1.000
_cell.length_c   1.000
_cell.angle_alpha   90.00
_cell.angle_beta   90.00
_cell.angle_gamma   90.00
#
_symmetry.space_group_name_H-M   'P 1'
#
loop_
_entity.id
_entity.type
_entity.pdbx_description
1 polymer ?
#
loop_
_entity_poly.entity_id
_entity_poly.type
_entity_poly.pdbx_seq_one_letter_code
_entity_poly.pdbx_strand_id
1 'polypeptide(L)'
;MDPCGNTLCDQIANRQCSECKKARYCSRECQKQNWPTHKIVCKSLKEVDKTRCTGCKKKFGPEIGRPDETCPDCHYTACESCACHNRRGTCYCENSNFGHPYCGRVPEWYHASQATGKVYRGDNHPEASDASSHGIPDAQWEDEPRKCGNCGEVKRCLIPGYMCNNWLCQ
;
A
#
# COMPACT_ATOMS: atom_id res chain seq x y z
N MET A 1 -34.70 9.15 0.06
CA MET A 1 -33.93 9.11 -1.19
C MET A 1 -32.63 9.86 -0.96
N ASP A 2 -31.50 9.38 -1.46
CA ASP A 2 -30.19 9.98 -1.16
C ASP A 2 -29.86 11.13 -2.13
N PRO A 3 -29.29 12.25 -1.66
CA PRO A 3 -28.82 13.33 -2.54
C PRO A 3 -27.64 12.89 -3.41
N CYS A 4 -27.40 13.60 -4.52
CA CYS A 4 -26.22 13.39 -5.35
C CYS A 4 -24.94 13.67 -4.57
N GLY A 5 -23.95 12.77 -4.66
CA GLY A 5 -22.64 12.95 -4.04
C GLY A 5 -21.77 14.02 -4.71
N ASN A 6 -22.19 14.59 -5.83
CA ASN A 6 -21.59 15.82 -6.37
C ASN A 6 -22.23 17.01 -5.66
N THR A 7 -21.46 17.70 -4.82
CA THR A 7 -21.94 18.83 -3.99
C THR A 7 -22.44 20.03 -4.79
N LEU A 8 -22.15 20.08 -6.10
CA LEU A 8 -22.64 21.10 -7.03
C LEU A 8 -23.95 20.69 -7.73
N CYS A 9 -24.62 19.63 -7.27
CA CYS A 9 -25.80 19.06 -7.91
C CYS A 9 -26.87 18.71 -6.88
N ASP A 10 -28.04 19.34 -6.98
CA ASP A 10 -29.16 19.15 -6.05
C ASP A 10 -30.12 18.02 -6.47
N GLN A 11 -29.74 17.24 -7.48
CA GLN A 11 -30.56 16.13 -7.96
C GLN A 11 -30.50 14.93 -7.00
N ILE A 12 -31.57 14.15 -6.96
CA ILE A 12 -31.59 12.88 -6.24
C ILE A 12 -30.72 11.84 -6.95
N ALA A 13 -29.93 11.10 -6.19
CA ALA A 13 -29.14 10.02 -6.72
C ALA A 13 -30.00 8.79 -7.04
N ASN A 14 -29.83 8.25 -8.25
CA ASN A 14 -30.46 7.01 -8.69
C ASN A 14 -29.44 5.92 -9.06
N ARG A 15 -28.15 6.23 -8.95
CA ARG A 15 -27.04 5.32 -9.27
C ARG A 15 -26.06 5.28 -8.11
N GLN A 16 -25.38 4.16 -7.97
CA GLN A 16 -24.28 3.99 -7.02
C GLN A 16 -22.96 3.88 -7.77
N CYS A 17 -21.88 4.29 -7.10
CA CYS A 17 -20.53 3.99 -7.57
C CYS A 17 -20.39 2.46 -7.72
N SER A 18 -19.99 1.98 -8.90
CA SER A 18 -19.81 0.55 -9.18
C SER A 18 -18.71 -0.10 -8.35
N GLU A 19 -17.71 0.68 -7.93
CA GLU A 19 -16.57 0.20 -7.17
C GLU A 19 -16.91 0.04 -5.69
N CYS A 20 -17.24 1.14 -5.00
CA CYS A 20 -17.44 1.12 -3.56
C CYS A 20 -18.88 0.81 -3.13
N LYS A 21 -19.86 1.03 -4.01
CA LYS A 21 -21.31 0.95 -3.72
C LYS A 21 -21.82 1.87 -2.61
N LYS A 22 -20.95 2.65 -1.95
CA LYS A 22 -21.31 3.59 -0.87
C LYS A 22 -21.70 4.98 -1.39
N ALA A 23 -20.93 5.56 -2.31
CA ALA A 23 -21.27 6.86 -2.91
C ALA A 23 -22.38 6.73 -3.96
N ARG A 24 -23.28 7.72 -4.03
CA ARG A 24 -24.40 7.75 -4.98
C ARG A 24 -24.36 9.01 -5.84
N TYR A 25 -24.84 8.90 -7.08
CA TYR A 25 -24.86 9.98 -8.06
C TYR A 25 -26.14 9.94 -8.88
N CYS A 26 -26.59 11.09 -9.37
CA CYS A 26 -27.70 11.16 -10.33
C CYS A 26 -27.26 10.74 -11.76
N SER A 27 -25.97 10.87 -12.08
CA SER A 27 -25.41 10.58 -13.40
C SER A 27 -23.94 10.15 -13.35
N ARG A 28 -23.45 9.53 -14.43
CA ARG A 28 -22.01 9.23 -14.61
C ARG A 28 -21.16 10.51 -14.66
N GLU A 29 -21.73 11.61 -15.12
CA GLU A 29 -21.03 12.89 -15.22
C GLU A 29 -20.75 13.48 -13.84
N CYS A 30 -21.76 13.47 -12.95
CA CYS A 30 -21.57 13.86 -11.55
C CYS A 30 -20.54 12.98 -10.84
N GLN A 31 -20.51 11.67 -11.13
CA GLN A 31 -19.48 10.79 -10.61
C GLN A 31 -18.08 11.17 -11.12
N LYS A 32 -17.92 11.50 -12.41
CA LYS A 32 -16.63 11.92 -12.98
C LYS A 32 -16.15 13.25 -12.40
N GLN A 33 -17.04 14.22 -12.25
CA GLN A 33 -16.73 15.52 -11.64
C GLN A 33 -16.27 15.36 -10.19
N ASN A 34 -16.94 14.49 -9.42
CA ASN A 34 -16.54 14.18 -8.05
C ASN A 34 -15.38 13.15 -7.97
N TRP A 35 -14.90 12.59 -9.08
CA TRP A 35 -13.88 11.53 -9.05
C TRP A 35 -12.55 11.94 -8.41
N PRO A 36 -11.98 13.15 -8.64
CA PRO A 36 -10.71 13.55 -8.05
C PRO A 36 -10.68 13.47 -6.53
N THR A 37 -11.78 13.81 -5.87
CA THR A 37 -11.97 13.74 -4.41
C THR A 37 -12.46 12.35 -3.99
N HIS A 38 -13.47 11.82 -4.69
CA HIS A 38 -14.07 10.52 -4.36
C HIS A 38 -13.07 9.37 -4.46
N LYS A 39 -12.16 9.36 -5.45
CA LYS A 39 -11.19 8.24 -5.65
C LYS A 39 -10.33 7.97 -4.42
N ILE A 40 -10.07 8.99 -3.61
CA ILE A 40 -9.28 8.92 -2.38
C ILE A 40 -9.99 8.03 -1.37
N VAL A 41 -11.29 8.26 -1.17
CA VAL A 41 -12.12 7.52 -0.21
C VAL A 41 -12.80 6.29 -0.82
N CYS A 42 -12.94 6.22 -2.14
CA CYS A 42 -13.65 5.15 -2.86
C CYS A 42 -13.04 3.78 -2.55
N LYS A 43 -11.70 3.70 -2.52
CA LYS A 43 -10.99 2.46 -2.20
C LYS A 43 -11.25 2.01 -0.76
N SER A 44 -11.24 2.93 0.20
CA SER A 44 -11.50 2.64 1.61
C SER A 44 -12.95 2.26 1.89
N LEU A 45 -13.89 2.78 1.10
CA LEU A 45 -15.32 2.48 1.20
C LEU A 45 -15.73 1.17 0.51
N LYS A 46 -14.86 0.60 -0.33
CA LYS A 46 -15.15 -0.64 -1.04
C LYS A 46 -15.18 -1.80 -0.06
N GLU A 47 -16.33 -2.46 0.04
CA GLU A 47 -16.43 -3.70 0.80
C GLU A 47 -15.52 -4.74 0.17
N VAL A 48 -14.50 -5.15 0.93
CA VAL A 48 -13.56 -6.16 0.48
C VAL A 48 -14.13 -7.53 0.79
N ASP A 49 -14.16 -8.39 -0.22
CA ASP A 49 -14.47 -9.80 -0.06
C ASP A 49 -13.36 -10.47 0.77
N LYS A 50 -13.58 -10.57 2.09
CA LYS A 50 -12.66 -11.19 3.04
C LYS A 50 -12.56 -12.72 2.86
N THR A 51 -13.33 -13.31 1.95
CA THR A 51 -13.30 -14.75 1.67
C THR A 51 -12.33 -15.10 0.56
N ARG A 52 -11.67 -14.12 -0.08
CA ARG A 52 -10.77 -14.34 -1.21
C ARG A 52 -9.51 -13.49 -1.12
N CYS A 53 -8.41 -14.05 -1.60
CA CYS A 53 -7.19 -13.30 -1.83
C CYS A 53 -7.43 -12.19 -2.85
N THR A 54 -7.03 -10.96 -2.53
CA THR A 54 -7.15 -9.80 -3.41
C THR A 54 -6.24 -9.96 -4.64
N GLY A 55 -5.06 -10.55 -4.46
CA GLY A 55 -4.06 -10.78 -5.51
C GLY A 55 -4.47 -11.86 -6.52
N CYS A 56 -4.77 -13.08 -6.07
CA CYS A 56 -5.04 -14.23 -6.96
C CYS A 56 -6.52 -14.67 -7.03
N LYS A 57 -7.42 -14.05 -6.27
CA LYS A 57 -8.85 -14.40 -6.16
C LYS A 57 -9.14 -15.83 -5.68
N LYS A 58 -8.14 -16.56 -5.18
CA LYS A 58 -8.34 -17.86 -4.52
C LYS A 58 -9.22 -17.68 -3.29
N LYS A 59 -10.20 -18.55 -3.10
CA LYS A 59 -11.02 -18.59 -1.88
C LYS A 59 -10.19 -19.10 -0.71
N PHE A 60 -10.36 -18.49 0.45
CA PHE A 60 -9.85 -19.04 1.70
C PHE A 60 -10.70 -20.26 2.08
N GLY A 61 -10.07 -21.30 2.62
CA GLY A 61 -10.78 -22.48 3.09
C GLY A 61 -11.66 -22.15 4.30
N PRO A 62 -12.71 -22.93 4.58
CA PRO A 62 -13.54 -22.74 5.77
C PRO A 62 -12.78 -23.04 7.08
N GLU A 63 -11.72 -23.84 7.02
CA GLU A 63 -10.95 -24.32 8.20
C GLU A 63 -9.49 -23.84 8.23
N ILE A 64 -8.96 -23.37 7.10
CA ILE A 64 -7.65 -22.71 7.08
C ILE A 64 -7.94 -21.23 7.29
N GLY A 65 -7.62 -20.82 8.52
CA GLY A 65 -7.93 -19.53 9.10
C GLY A 65 -7.74 -18.36 8.14
N ARG A 66 -8.65 -17.41 8.29
CA ARG A 66 -8.49 -15.96 8.14
C ARG A 66 -7.19 -15.55 7.43
N PRO A 67 -7.24 -14.73 6.36
CA PRO A 67 -6.05 -14.30 5.62
C PRO A 67 -4.90 -13.93 6.56
N ASP A 68 -3.72 -14.51 6.33
CA ASP A 68 -2.53 -14.33 7.18
C ASP A 68 -2.26 -12.84 7.46
N GLU A 69 -2.50 -11.99 6.44
CA GLU A 69 -2.41 -10.55 6.55
C GLU A 69 -3.59 -9.86 5.83
N THR A 70 -4.30 -9.01 6.58
CA THR A 70 -5.24 -8.02 6.05
C THR A 70 -4.70 -6.64 6.36
N CYS A 71 -4.49 -5.81 5.33
CA CYS A 71 -4.02 -4.46 5.53
C CYS A 71 -5.08 -3.64 6.28
N PRO A 72 -4.75 -2.99 7.42
CA PRO A 72 -5.72 -2.19 8.18
C PRO A 72 -6.19 -0.94 7.43
N ASP A 73 -5.35 -0.41 6.52
CA ASP A 73 -5.64 0.85 5.82
C ASP A 73 -6.47 0.64 4.55
N CYS A 74 -6.02 -0.27 3.68
CA CYS A 74 -6.64 -0.50 2.37
C CYS A 74 -7.40 -1.82 2.26
N HIS A 75 -7.47 -2.61 3.34
CA HIS A 75 -8.15 -3.89 3.42
C HIS A 75 -7.68 -4.93 2.39
N TYR A 76 -6.50 -4.71 1.78
CA TYR A 76 -5.88 -5.70 0.91
C TYR A 76 -5.62 -6.97 1.72
N THR A 77 -6.05 -8.08 1.14
CA THR A 77 -6.03 -9.37 1.80
C THR A 77 -5.27 -10.35 0.93
N ALA A 78 -4.21 -10.99 1.44
CA ALA A 78 -3.41 -11.96 0.70
C ALA A 78 -3.57 -13.37 1.26
N CYS A 79 -3.48 -14.39 0.41
CA CYS A 79 -3.18 -15.75 0.86
C CYS A 79 -1.66 -15.88 1.09
N GLU A 80 -1.23 -16.87 1.87
CA GLU A 80 0.18 -17.22 2.10
C GLU A 80 1.05 -17.11 0.83
N SER A 81 0.67 -17.84 -0.23
CA SER A 81 1.39 -17.82 -1.52
C SER A 81 1.43 -16.45 -2.20
N CYS A 82 0.44 -15.58 -1.95
CA CYS A 82 0.47 -14.21 -2.46
C CYS A 82 1.28 -13.31 -1.55
N ALA A 83 1.23 -13.45 -0.23
CA ALA A 83 1.95 -12.60 0.73
C ALA A 83 3.46 -12.60 0.46
N CYS A 84 4.03 -13.76 0.13
CA CYS A 84 5.44 -13.88 -0.27
C CYS A 84 5.75 -13.44 -1.72
N HIS A 85 4.73 -13.10 -2.52
CA HIS A 85 4.89 -12.78 -3.94
C HIS A 85 4.88 -11.26 -4.18
N ASN A 86 6.01 -10.67 -4.52
CA ASN A 86 6.15 -9.21 -4.73
C ASN A 86 5.22 -8.52 -5.76
N ARG A 87 4.57 -9.26 -6.68
CA ARG A 87 3.51 -8.70 -7.57
C ARG A 87 2.08 -8.82 -7.03
N ARG A 88 1.82 -9.70 -6.06
CA ARG A 88 0.46 -10.09 -5.60
C ARG A 88 0.31 -10.04 -4.08
N GLY A 89 1.39 -9.83 -3.35
CA GLY A 89 1.48 -9.72 -1.89
C GLY A 89 1.70 -8.31 -1.41
N THR A 90 1.67 -7.31 -2.29
CA THR A 90 1.81 -5.93 -1.87
C THR A 90 0.44 -5.27 -1.84
N CYS A 91 0.10 -4.66 -0.71
CA CYS A 91 -1.13 -3.90 -0.58
C CYS A 91 -1.09 -2.61 -1.44
N TYR A 92 -2.20 -1.89 -1.54
CA TYR A 92 -2.28 -0.68 -2.39
C TYR A 92 -1.79 0.59 -1.70
N CYS A 93 -1.29 0.50 -0.48
CA CYS A 93 -0.79 1.65 0.26
C CYS A 93 0.52 2.13 -0.36
N GLU A 94 0.64 3.44 -0.52
CA GLU A 94 1.81 4.06 -1.18
C GLU A 94 3.07 3.96 -0.32
N ASN A 95 2.92 4.12 0.99
CA ASN A 95 4.02 4.30 1.95
C ASN A 95 4.11 3.18 3.00
N SER A 96 3.25 2.16 2.89
CA SER A 96 3.22 1.01 3.80
C SER A 96 2.87 -0.28 3.04
N ASN A 97 3.28 -1.43 3.58
CA ASN A 97 2.78 -2.73 3.16
C ASN A 97 2.12 -3.44 4.35
N PHE A 98 0.83 -3.74 4.23
CA PHE A 98 0.00 -4.30 5.30
C PHE A 98 0.07 -3.48 6.61
N GLY A 99 0.10 -2.15 6.50
CA GLY A 99 0.15 -1.25 7.65
C GLY A 99 1.56 -1.03 8.22
N HIS A 100 2.57 -1.77 7.76
CA HIS A 100 3.96 -1.54 8.14
C HIS A 100 4.61 -0.53 7.18
N PRO A 101 5.12 0.62 7.66
CA PRO A 101 5.78 1.60 6.83
C PRO A 101 6.98 1.00 6.08
N TYR A 102 7.14 1.34 4.79
CA TYR A 102 8.31 0.90 4.03
C TYR A 102 9.61 1.42 4.64
N CYS A 103 9.60 2.65 5.14
CA CYS A 103 10.78 3.29 5.68
C CYS A 103 11.32 2.63 6.96
N GLY A 104 10.52 1.87 7.70
CA GLY A 104 11.01 1.14 8.88
C GLY A 104 11.56 -0.25 8.56
N ARG A 105 11.44 -0.73 7.32
CA ARG A 105 11.85 -2.08 6.94
C ARG A 105 13.31 -2.10 6.50
N VAL A 106 13.98 -3.22 6.75
CA VAL A 106 15.26 -3.49 6.11
C VAL A 106 15.01 -3.68 4.61
N PRO A 107 15.77 -2.97 3.75
CA PRO A 107 15.62 -3.14 2.32
C PRO A 107 16.20 -4.49 1.86
N GLU A 108 15.35 -5.37 1.31
CA GLU A 108 15.75 -6.70 0.82
C GLU A 108 15.46 -6.90 -0.67
N TRP A 109 16.21 -7.81 -1.32
CA TRP A 109 16.17 -8.01 -2.78
C TRP A 109 14.77 -8.32 -3.33
N TYR A 110 13.94 -9.03 -2.56
CA TYR A 110 12.59 -9.41 -2.99
C TYR A 110 11.57 -8.27 -2.87
N HIS A 111 11.94 -7.16 -2.22
CA HIS A 111 11.15 -5.91 -2.23
C HIS A 111 11.24 -5.18 -3.59
N ALA A 112 12.12 -5.61 -4.50
CA ALA A 112 12.11 -5.13 -5.87
C ALA A 112 10.88 -5.63 -6.64
N SER A 113 10.28 -4.75 -7.45
CA SER A 113 9.21 -5.13 -8.36
C SER A 113 9.73 -6.13 -9.40
N GLN A 114 9.32 -7.40 -9.34
CA GLN A 114 9.65 -8.37 -10.39
C GLN A 114 9.15 -7.96 -11.79
N ALA A 115 8.20 -7.03 -11.90
CA ALA A 115 7.65 -6.57 -13.18
C ALA A 115 8.50 -5.48 -13.84
N THR A 116 9.19 -4.68 -13.04
CA THR A 116 9.89 -3.48 -13.54
C THR A 116 11.35 -3.41 -13.10
N GLY A 117 11.80 -4.32 -12.24
CA GLY A 117 13.08 -4.27 -11.54
C GLY A 117 13.19 -3.14 -10.51
N LYS A 118 12.19 -2.24 -10.43
CA LYS A 118 12.28 -1.04 -9.59
C LYS A 118 12.16 -1.41 -8.11
N VAL A 119 13.17 -1.01 -7.34
CA VAL A 119 13.15 -1.00 -5.87
C VAL A 119 12.40 0.22 -5.35
N TYR A 120 11.92 0.12 -4.11
CA TYR A 120 11.44 1.27 -3.36
C TYR A 120 12.57 2.31 -3.24
N ARG A 121 12.26 3.57 -3.56
CA ARG A 121 13.23 4.68 -3.61
C ARG A 121 13.08 5.69 -2.46
N GLY A 122 12.15 5.44 -1.54
CA GLY A 122 12.00 6.30 -0.37
C GLY A 122 13.08 6.02 0.67
N ASP A 123 13.02 6.79 1.75
CA ASP A 123 13.95 6.63 2.87
C ASP A 123 13.75 5.29 3.57
N ASN A 124 14.85 4.74 4.08
CA ASN A 124 14.84 3.55 4.91
C ASN A 124 15.64 3.87 6.18
N HIS A 125 15.10 3.50 7.33
CA HIS A 125 15.65 3.70 8.65
C HIS A 125 15.23 2.53 9.56
N PRO A 126 15.61 1.28 9.23
CA PRO A 126 15.29 0.13 10.07
C PRO A 126 15.85 0.31 11.48
N GLU A 127 15.21 -0.33 12.45
CA GLU A 127 15.71 -0.32 13.83
C GLU A 127 17.11 -0.93 13.90
N ALA A 128 17.93 -0.46 14.85
CA ALA A 128 19.35 -0.81 14.91
C ALA A 128 19.60 -2.33 15.03
N SER A 129 18.72 -3.04 15.75
CA SER A 129 18.76 -4.50 15.86
C SER A 129 18.56 -5.20 14.52
N ASP A 130 17.61 -4.72 13.72
CA ASP A 130 17.28 -5.32 12.43
C ASP A 130 18.41 -5.04 11.44
N ALA A 131 18.90 -3.81 11.40
CA ALA A 131 20.04 -3.42 10.59
C ALA A 131 21.29 -4.27 10.88
N SER A 132 21.60 -4.47 12.17
CA SER A 132 22.74 -5.28 12.60
C SER A 132 22.58 -6.74 12.18
N SER A 133 21.38 -7.30 12.34
CA SER A 133 21.06 -8.69 11.97
C SER A 133 21.18 -8.94 10.47
N HIS A 134 20.94 -7.91 9.65
CA HIS A 134 21.12 -7.95 8.19
C HIS A 134 22.51 -7.50 7.75
N GLY A 135 23.44 -7.27 8.70
CA GLY A 135 24.82 -6.91 8.41
C GLY A 135 24.98 -5.58 7.68
N ILE A 136 24.07 -4.63 7.89
CA ILE A 136 24.17 -3.31 7.26
C ILE A 136 25.36 -2.54 7.91
N PRO A 137 26.42 -2.22 7.16
CA PRO A 137 27.56 -1.50 7.72
C PRO A 137 27.19 -0.07 8.12
N ASP A 138 27.85 0.46 9.15
CA ASP A 138 27.64 1.84 9.61
C ASP A 138 27.88 2.88 8.49
N ALA A 139 28.81 2.59 7.58
CA ALA A 139 29.11 3.42 6.39
C ALA A 139 27.96 3.53 5.37
N GLN A 140 26.88 2.76 5.53
CA GLN A 140 25.68 2.85 4.67
C GLN A 140 24.60 3.75 5.27
N TRP A 141 24.88 4.38 6.41
CA TRP A 141 24.02 5.37 7.05
C TRP A 141 24.50 6.78 6.73
N GLU A 142 23.57 7.71 6.69
CA GLU A 142 23.91 9.12 6.68
C GLU A 142 24.54 9.52 8.02
N ASP A 143 25.50 10.46 7.97
CA ASP A 143 26.26 10.90 9.15
C ASP A 143 25.35 11.53 10.22
N GLU A 144 24.39 12.34 9.78
CA GLU A 144 23.50 13.10 10.67
C GLU A 144 22.04 12.66 10.50
N PRO A 145 21.27 12.54 11.61
CA PRO A 145 19.84 12.32 11.54
C PRO A 145 19.12 13.43 10.78
N ARG A 146 18.18 13.06 9.92
CA ARG A 146 17.35 14.01 9.18
C ARG A 146 15.88 13.59 9.20
N LYS A 147 15.03 14.50 8.73
CA LYS A 147 13.61 14.21 8.54
C LYS A 147 13.44 13.17 7.44
N CYS A 148 12.81 12.05 7.76
CA CYS A 148 12.40 11.02 6.80
C CYS A 148 11.31 11.59 5.88
N GLY A 149 11.50 11.51 4.58
CA GLY A 149 10.56 11.94 3.55
C GLY A 149 9.31 11.06 3.46
N ASN A 150 9.30 9.89 4.10
CA ASN A 150 8.14 8.98 4.12
C ASN A 150 7.27 9.16 5.38
N CYS A 151 7.85 9.04 6.58
CA CYS A 151 7.09 9.16 7.85
C CYS A 151 7.19 10.53 8.51
N GLY A 152 8.15 11.37 8.14
CA GLY A 152 8.35 12.70 8.74
C GLY A 152 9.10 12.72 10.07
N GLU A 153 9.49 11.57 10.61
CA GLU A 153 10.29 11.48 11.84
C GLU A 153 11.75 11.88 11.59
N VAL A 154 12.42 12.40 12.63
CA VAL A 154 13.87 12.61 12.59
C VAL A 154 14.55 11.30 12.95
N LYS A 155 15.21 10.69 11.96
CA LYS A 155 15.87 9.39 12.08
C LYS A 155 17.22 9.44 11.35
N ARG A 156 18.15 8.58 11.74
CA ARG A 156 19.35 8.30 10.93
C ARG A 156 18.90 7.40 9.79
N CYS A 157 18.99 7.86 8.55
CA CYS A 157 18.52 7.13 7.37
C CYS A 157 19.68 6.43 6.67
N LEU A 158 19.36 5.37 5.91
CA LEU A 158 20.28 4.76 4.98
C LEU A 158 20.57 5.71 3.81
N ILE A 159 21.81 5.70 3.32
CA ILE A 159 22.23 6.50 2.18
C ILE A 159 21.37 6.16 0.95
N PRO A 160 20.86 7.16 0.21
CA PRO A 160 20.12 6.92 -1.02
C PRO A 160 20.90 6.03 -1.99
N GLY A 161 20.28 4.93 -2.43
CA GLY A 161 20.91 4.00 -3.36
C GLY A 161 21.62 2.80 -2.73
N TYR A 162 21.63 2.66 -1.40
CA TYR A 162 22.12 1.44 -0.71
C TYR A 162 21.65 0.14 -1.37
N MET A 163 20.34 0.03 -1.68
CA MET A 163 19.77 -1.14 -2.38
C MET A 163 20.32 -1.35 -3.80
N CYS A 164 20.58 -0.26 -4.52
CA CYS A 164 21.03 -0.28 -5.91
C CYS A 164 22.52 -0.66 -6.01
N ASN A 165 23.30 -0.26 -4.99
CA ASN A 165 24.74 -0.47 -4.93
C ASN A 165 25.12 -1.88 -4.45
N ASN A 166 24.32 -2.51 -3.59
CA ASN A 166 24.65 -3.82 -3.04
C ASN A 166 24.12 -5.00 -3.88
N TRP A 167 22.98 -4.90 -4.58
CA TRP A 167 22.47 -6.00 -5.42
C TRP A 167 21.60 -5.51 -6.60
N LEU A 168 22.18 -5.54 -7.81
CA LEU A 168 21.54 -5.47 -9.15
C LEU A 168 20.66 -4.24 -9.45
N CYS A 169 21.30 -3.10 -9.69
CA CYS A 169 20.87 -2.20 -10.76
C CYS A 169 21.68 -2.49 -12.03
N GLN A 170 21.19 -3.40 -12.89
CA GLN A 170 21.51 -3.40 -14.32
C GLN A 170 20.34 -2.79 -15.08
#